data_AF-A0AAD5AH16-F1
#
_entry.id   AF-A0AAD5AH16-F1
#
_cell.length_a   1.000
_cell.length_b   1.000
_cell.length_c   1.000
_cell.angle_alpha   90.00
_cell.angle_beta   90.00
_cell.angle_gamma   90.00
#
_symmetry.space_group_name_H-M   'P 1'
#
loop_
_entity.id
_entity.type
_entity.pdbx_description
1 polymer ?
#
loop_
_entity_poly.entity_id
_entity_poly.type
_entity_poly.pdbx_seq_one_letter_code
_entity_poly.pdbx_strand_id
1 'polypeptide(L)'
;WQRRTKKMPQNYDFFVMTLDHKEHNYLGKRVKFTGNFSGYLGSILLRNVSLQDEGIYTCILNIFPSGPYETELYLTVLVPPIVTVNVAVHPVAGDTDELLPTCTAANSKPAAEVSWNLGALRDSVEVQINRTVDSKGRYTVTSSLISKKSKDLKQENVHCLVSHPGLKEKLNYTLAIHYPPQVIYISQSGPTEFHCEADAYPKPTYFSWSR
;
A
#
# COMPACT_ATOMS: atom_id res chain seq x y z
N TRP A 1 -28.12 10.97 -16.68
CA TRP A 1 -27.04 10.14 -16.12
C TRP A 1 -27.64 9.15 -15.13
N GLN A 2 -27.43 7.87 -15.41
CA GLN A 2 -27.83 6.78 -14.55
C GLN A 2 -26.62 6.15 -13.89
N ARG A 3 -26.83 5.50 -12.74
CA ARG A 3 -25.81 4.64 -12.16
C ARG A 3 -26.43 3.40 -11.53
N ARG A 4 -25.65 2.33 -11.49
CA ARG A 4 -25.89 1.12 -10.71
C ARG A 4 -24.65 0.82 -9.90
N THR A 5 -24.82 0.53 -8.62
CA THR A 5 -23.74 0.29 -7.65
C THR A 5 -23.98 -1.03 -6.93
N LYS A 6 -23.00 -1.54 -6.19
CA LYS A 6 -23.18 -2.79 -5.42
C LYS A 6 -24.36 -2.72 -4.44
N LYS A 7 -24.63 -1.55 -3.85
CA LYS A 7 -25.73 -1.33 -2.90
C LYS A 7 -27.09 -1.13 -3.59
N MET A 8 -27.08 -0.55 -4.79
CA MET A 8 -28.27 -0.29 -5.60
C MET A 8 -28.06 -0.88 -6.99
N PRO A 9 -28.41 -2.18 -7.17
CA PRO A 9 -28.04 -2.93 -8.37
C PRO A 9 -28.88 -2.59 -9.60
N GLN A 10 -30.02 -1.93 -9.42
CA GLN A 10 -30.84 -1.41 -10.52
C GLN A 10 -30.33 -0.04 -10.98
N ASN A 11 -30.55 0.27 -12.26
CA ASN A 11 -30.26 1.59 -12.79
C ASN A 11 -31.22 2.62 -12.20
N TYR A 12 -30.68 3.76 -11.76
CA TYR A 12 -31.48 4.91 -11.36
C TYR A 12 -30.83 6.21 -11.82
N ASP A 13 -31.67 7.19 -12.14
CA ASP A 13 -31.23 8.53 -12.47
C ASP A 13 -30.69 9.20 -11.21
N PHE A 14 -29.42 9.63 -11.25
CA PHE A 14 -28.81 10.38 -10.15
C PHE A 14 -28.51 11.83 -10.54
N PHE A 15 -28.48 12.12 -11.84
CA PHE A 15 -28.30 13.45 -12.37
C PHE A 15 -28.99 13.58 -13.74
N VAL A 16 -29.82 14.61 -13.90
CA VAL A 16 -30.50 14.95 -15.15
C VAL A 16 -30.32 16.44 -15.40
N MET A 17 -29.96 16.79 -16.64
CA MET A 17 -30.00 18.17 -17.10
C MET A 17 -30.97 18.27 -18.28
N THR A 18 -31.93 19.17 -18.16
CA THR A 18 -33.01 19.36 -19.13
C THR A 18 -32.62 20.40 -20.18
N LEU A 19 -33.39 20.46 -21.28
CA LEU A 19 -33.17 21.41 -22.37
C LEU A 19 -33.30 22.87 -21.92
N ASP A 20 -34.14 23.17 -20.93
CA ASP A 20 -34.26 24.49 -20.29
C ASP A 20 -33.16 24.75 -19.25
N HIS A 21 -32.08 23.98 -19.27
CA HIS A 21 -30.89 24.12 -18.45
C HIS A 21 -31.17 23.98 -16.94
N LYS A 22 -32.26 23.28 -16.58
CA LYS A 22 -32.54 22.94 -15.18
C LYS A 22 -31.78 21.69 -14.78
N GLU A 23 -31.18 21.77 -13.60
CA GLU A 23 -30.42 20.68 -12.99
C GLU A 23 -31.31 19.93 -11.99
N HIS A 24 -31.43 18.62 -12.17
CA HIS A 24 -32.01 17.70 -11.19
C HIS A 24 -30.91 16.77 -10.67
N ASN A 25 -30.43 17.05 -9.46
CA ASN A 25 -29.26 16.40 -8.88
C ASN A 25 -29.59 15.71 -7.56
N TYR A 26 -29.67 14.38 -7.60
CA TYR A 26 -30.06 13.55 -6.46
C TYR A 26 -28.89 13.20 -5.52
N LEU A 27 -27.66 13.54 -5.90
CA LEU A 27 -26.46 13.42 -5.05
C LEU A 27 -26.01 14.76 -4.46
N GLY A 28 -26.80 15.83 -4.68
CA GLY A 28 -26.56 17.17 -4.20
C GLY A 28 -25.18 17.69 -4.60
N LYS A 29 -24.48 18.32 -3.66
CA LYS A 29 -23.18 18.98 -3.89
C LYS A 29 -22.05 18.04 -4.35
N ARG A 30 -22.27 16.73 -4.33
CA ARG A 30 -21.29 15.74 -4.79
C ARG A 30 -21.20 15.69 -6.31
N VAL A 31 -22.26 16.00 -7.04
CA VAL A 31 -22.22 16.05 -8.51
C VAL A 31 -22.26 17.51 -8.96
N LYS A 32 -21.43 17.84 -9.95
CA LYS A 32 -21.44 19.13 -10.60
C LYS A 32 -21.46 18.92 -12.12
N PHE A 33 -22.35 19.61 -12.82
CA PHE A 33 -22.27 19.67 -14.28
C PHE A 33 -21.02 20.46 -14.71
N THR A 34 -20.24 19.85 -15.59
CA THR A 34 -19.05 20.48 -16.19
C THR A 34 -19.11 20.43 -17.72
N GLY A 35 -20.24 20.00 -18.27
CA GLY A 35 -20.50 19.94 -19.68
C GLY A 35 -20.89 21.31 -20.27
N ASN A 36 -21.22 21.28 -21.55
CA ASN A 36 -21.62 22.43 -22.34
C ASN A 36 -22.51 21.94 -23.49
N PHE A 37 -23.77 22.39 -23.51
CA PHE A 37 -24.73 22.02 -24.56
C PHE A 37 -24.32 22.49 -25.95
N SER A 38 -23.75 23.70 -26.07
CA SER A 38 -23.27 24.22 -27.36
C SER A 38 -22.13 23.40 -27.94
N GLY A 39 -21.39 22.69 -27.09
CA GLY A 39 -20.32 21.76 -27.47
C GLY A 39 -20.73 20.29 -27.45
N TYR A 40 -22.02 19.97 -27.26
CA TYR A 40 -22.53 18.60 -27.12
C TYR A 40 -21.85 17.79 -25.99
N LEU A 41 -21.41 18.48 -24.92
CA LEU A 41 -20.72 17.88 -23.78
C LEU A 41 -21.69 17.64 -22.62
N GLY A 42 -21.93 16.37 -22.30
CA GLY A 42 -22.74 15.95 -21.14
C GLY A 42 -21.95 15.72 -19.85
N SER A 43 -20.70 16.19 -19.76
CA SER A 43 -19.76 15.82 -18.68
C SER A 43 -20.20 16.27 -17.29
N ILE A 44 -19.90 15.44 -16.30
CA ILE A 44 -20.14 15.72 -14.88
C ILE A 44 -18.87 15.46 -14.06
N LEU A 45 -18.76 16.14 -12.92
CA LEU A 45 -17.74 15.90 -11.91
C LEU A 45 -18.39 15.30 -10.66
N LEU A 46 -17.95 14.10 -10.26
CA LEU A 46 -18.31 13.46 -9.00
C LEU A 46 -17.23 13.73 -7.94
N ARG A 47 -17.62 14.32 -6.81
CA ARG A 47 -16.76 14.73 -5.69
C ARG A 47 -16.93 13.80 -4.49
N ASN A 48 -15.88 13.77 -3.66
CA ASN A 48 -15.82 12.97 -2.43
C ASN A 48 -16.19 11.50 -2.70
N VAL A 49 -15.57 10.91 -3.73
CA VAL A 49 -15.85 9.53 -4.16
C VAL A 49 -15.53 8.56 -3.02
N SER A 50 -16.41 7.57 -2.83
CA SER A 50 -16.29 6.53 -1.82
C SER A 50 -16.44 5.15 -2.45
N LEU A 51 -16.05 4.09 -1.72
CA LEU A 51 -16.22 2.70 -2.18
C LEU A 51 -17.67 2.33 -2.55
N GLN A 52 -18.67 3.07 -2.04
CA GLN A 52 -20.08 2.81 -2.35
C GLN A 52 -20.49 3.36 -3.73
N ASP A 53 -19.70 4.27 -4.30
CA ASP A 53 -19.96 4.86 -5.61
C ASP A 53 -19.41 4.00 -6.74
N GLU A 54 -18.67 2.93 -6.43
CA GLU A 54 -18.16 1.97 -7.40
C GLU A 54 -19.31 1.25 -8.11
N GLY A 55 -19.20 1.18 -9.43
CA GLY A 55 -20.23 0.61 -10.26
C GLY A 55 -20.25 1.18 -11.67
N ILE A 56 -21.36 1.01 -12.35
CA ILE A 56 -21.52 1.38 -13.75
C ILE A 56 -22.31 2.67 -13.82
N TYR A 57 -21.80 3.61 -14.60
CA TYR A 57 -22.40 4.92 -14.87
C TYR A 57 -22.75 4.99 -16.34
N THR A 58 -24.00 5.35 -16.61
CA THR A 58 -24.55 5.42 -17.96
C THR A 58 -24.85 6.87 -18.29
N CYS A 59 -24.19 7.39 -19.32
CA CYS A 59 -24.55 8.67 -19.92
C CYS A 59 -25.66 8.41 -20.93
N ILE A 60 -26.77 9.13 -20.83
CA ILE A 60 -27.94 8.98 -21.70
C ILE A 60 -28.25 10.35 -22.29
N LEU A 61 -28.30 10.42 -23.62
CA LEU A 61 -28.63 11.58 -24.41
C LEU A 61 -29.93 11.31 -25.17
N ASN A 62 -30.99 12.04 -24.84
CA ASN A 62 -32.27 11.92 -25.53
C ASN A 62 -32.32 12.93 -26.68
N ILE A 63 -32.39 12.45 -27.92
CA ILE A 63 -32.47 13.30 -29.11
C ILE A 63 -33.81 13.01 -29.79
N PHE A 64 -34.66 14.01 -29.94
CA PHE A 64 -35.91 13.86 -30.71
C PHE A 64 -35.64 14.12 -32.20
N PRO A 65 -36.13 13.28 -33.14
CA PRO A 65 -36.97 12.10 -32.94
C PRO A 65 -36.20 10.77 -32.79
N SER A 66 -34.87 10.80 -32.86
CA SER A 66 -33.99 9.62 -32.94
C SER A 66 -34.01 8.68 -31.72
N GLY A 67 -34.47 9.15 -30.56
CA GLY A 67 -34.52 8.37 -29.32
C GLY A 67 -33.28 8.55 -28.42
N PRO A 68 -33.12 7.69 -27.40
CA PRO A 68 -32.00 7.72 -26.47
C PRO A 68 -30.74 7.12 -27.09
N TYR A 69 -29.62 7.81 -26.92
CA TYR A 69 -28.27 7.28 -27.13
C TYR A 69 -27.59 7.13 -25.78
N GLU A 70 -27.00 5.97 -25.52
CA GLU A 70 -26.37 5.69 -24.24
C GLU A 70 -24.98 5.08 -24.36
N THR A 71 -24.15 5.34 -23.36
CA THR A 71 -22.84 4.72 -23.20
C THR A 71 -22.55 4.48 -21.72
N GLU A 72 -21.84 3.40 -21.43
CA GLU A 72 -21.52 2.98 -20.06
C GLU A 72 -20.02 3.14 -19.77
N LEU A 73 -19.71 3.49 -18.52
CA LEU A 73 -18.36 3.43 -17.97
C LEU A 73 -18.38 2.75 -16.61
N TYR A 74 -17.31 2.03 -16.27
CA TYR A 74 -17.13 1.45 -14.95
C TYR A 74 -16.24 2.35 -14.09
N LEU A 75 -16.79 2.88 -12.99
CA LEU A 75 -16.05 3.66 -12.02
C LEU A 75 -15.43 2.70 -10.98
N THR A 76 -14.12 2.54 -11.00
CA THR A 76 -13.35 1.83 -9.96
C THR A 76 -12.78 2.83 -8.96
N VAL A 77 -12.92 2.56 -7.66
CA VAL A 77 -12.38 3.43 -6.61
C VAL A 77 -11.05 2.89 -6.12
N LEU A 78 -10.04 3.77 -6.11
CA LEU A 78 -8.71 3.47 -5.59
C LEU A 78 -8.62 3.86 -4.12
N VAL A 79 -8.08 2.96 -3.30
CA VAL A 79 -7.76 3.20 -1.89
C VAL A 79 -6.27 2.90 -1.69
N PRO A 80 -5.43 3.91 -1.43
CA PRO A 80 -4.02 3.70 -1.15
C PRO A 80 -3.81 2.84 0.12
N PRO A 81 -2.74 2.03 0.18
CA PRO A 81 -2.43 1.23 1.37
C PRO A 81 -1.95 2.10 2.53
N ILE A 82 -2.21 1.63 3.76
CA ILE A 82 -1.48 2.06 4.96
C ILE A 82 -0.36 1.05 5.17
N VAL A 83 0.89 1.50 5.09
CA VAL A 83 2.06 0.60 5.18
C VAL A 83 2.62 0.62 6.60
N THR A 84 2.82 -0.57 7.16
CA THR A 84 3.48 -0.78 8.46
C THR A 84 4.60 -1.78 8.29
N VAL A 85 5.75 -1.50 8.88
CA VAL A 85 6.94 -2.35 8.80
C VAL A 85 7.35 -2.74 10.20
N ASN A 86 7.35 -4.04 10.47
CA ASN A 86 7.67 -4.61 11.78
C ASN A 86 8.91 -5.48 11.65
N VAL A 87 9.90 -5.26 12.50
CA VAL A 87 11.05 -6.15 12.63
C VAL A 87 10.78 -7.01 13.87
N ALA A 88 10.46 -8.29 13.68
CA ALA A 88 10.21 -9.18 14.81
C ALA A 88 11.50 -9.35 15.64
N VAL A 89 11.43 -9.02 16.93
CA VAL A 89 12.51 -9.22 17.89
C VAL A 89 12.28 -10.57 18.55
N HIS A 90 12.99 -11.60 18.11
CA HIS A 90 13.03 -12.86 18.86
C HIS A 90 14.36 -12.94 19.62
N PRO A 91 14.33 -13.12 20.95
CA PRO A 91 15.54 -13.30 21.74
C PRO A 91 16.15 -14.65 21.40
N VAL A 92 17.30 -14.63 20.73
CA VAL A 92 18.06 -15.82 20.37
C VAL A 92 18.57 -16.50 21.64
N ALA A 93 17.95 -17.63 21.98
CA ALA A 93 18.52 -18.66 22.86
C ALA A 93 18.27 -20.02 22.21
N GLY A 94 19.11 -20.41 21.25
CA GLY A 94 19.02 -21.70 20.58
C GLY A 94 19.17 -21.61 19.06
N ASP A 95 19.61 -22.70 18.47
CA ASP A 95 19.95 -22.88 17.04
C ASP A 95 18.68 -23.00 16.17
N THR A 96 17.78 -22.01 16.24
CA THR A 96 16.54 -21.98 15.47
C THR A 96 16.37 -20.67 14.71
N ASP A 97 16.06 -20.80 13.41
CA ASP A 97 15.78 -19.73 12.44
C ASP A 97 14.76 -18.72 12.97
N GLU A 98 15.13 -17.44 13.13
CA GLU A 98 14.17 -16.47 13.70
C GLU A 98 14.51 -14.99 13.42
N LEU A 99 14.33 -14.55 12.17
CA LEU A 99 14.19 -13.12 11.89
C LEU A 99 13.22 -12.91 10.74
N LEU A 100 12.01 -12.41 11.05
CA LEU A 100 10.94 -12.19 10.08
C LEU A 100 10.56 -10.71 10.06
N PRO A 101 11.37 -9.82 9.44
CA PRO A 101 10.86 -8.51 9.09
C PRO A 101 9.63 -8.65 8.20
N THR A 102 8.55 -8.02 8.61
CA THR A 102 7.25 -8.07 7.96
C THR A 102 6.87 -6.68 7.48
N CYS A 103 6.63 -6.56 6.19
CA CYS A 103 6.06 -5.38 5.57
C CYS A 103 4.59 -5.64 5.23
N THR A 104 3.70 -4.84 5.80
CA THR A 104 2.25 -4.97 5.61
C THR A 104 1.71 -3.74 4.92
N ALA A 105 1.12 -3.92 3.74
CA ALA A 105 0.35 -2.91 3.02
C ALA A 105 -1.15 -3.18 3.23
N ALA A 106 -1.77 -2.45 4.16
CA ALA A 106 -3.12 -2.73 4.64
C ALA A 106 -4.20 -1.87 3.96
N ASN A 107 -5.42 -2.42 3.88
CA ASN A 107 -6.65 -1.73 3.49
C ASN A 107 -6.64 -1.06 2.10
N SER A 108 -5.93 -1.63 1.12
CA SER A 108 -5.80 -1.04 -0.22
C SER A 108 -6.83 -1.57 -1.23
N LYS A 109 -7.17 -0.78 -2.25
CA LYS A 109 -7.94 -1.23 -3.42
C LYS A 109 -7.39 -0.60 -4.70
N PRO A 110 -6.94 -1.37 -5.71
CA PRO A 110 -6.74 -2.82 -5.69
C PRO A 110 -5.66 -3.24 -4.68
N ALA A 111 -5.31 -4.53 -4.65
CA ALA A 111 -4.20 -5.02 -3.82
C ALA A 111 -2.91 -4.28 -4.17
N ALA A 112 -2.21 -3.79 -3.15
CA ALA A 112 -0.88 -3.23 -3.30
C ALA A 112 0.13 -4.33 -3.61
N GLU A 113 1.15 -3.99 -4.40
CA GLU A 113 2.29 -4.85 -4.65
C GLU A 113 3.35 -4.56 -3.59
N VAL A 114 3.80 -5.62 -2.91
CA VAL A 114 4.84 -5.55 -1.88
C VAL A 114 6.02 -6.39 -2.35
N SER A 115 7.18 -5.76 -2.50
CA SER A 115 8.42 -6.40 -2.91
C SER A 115 9.58 -5.97 -2.03
N TRP A 116 10.71 -6.66 -2.16
CA TRP A 116 11.89 -6.42 -1.35
C TRP A 116 13.09 -6.13 -2.23
N ASN A 117 13.87 -5.13 -1.84
CA ASN A 117 15.26 -5.02 -2.25
C ASN A 117 16.10 -5.71 -1.17
N LEU A 118 16.71 -6.84 -1.50
CA LEU A 118 17.46 -7.69 -0.56
C LEU A 118 18.98 -7.56 -0.71
N GLY A 119 19.48 -6.85 -1.73
CA GLY A 119 20.92 -6.78 -2.01
C GLY A 119 21.56 -8.18 -2.10
N ALA A 120 22.64 -8.39 -1.34
CA ALA A 120 23.36 -9.66 -1.26
C ALA A 120 22.58 -10.81 -0.57
N LEU A 121 21.44 -10.51 0.07
CA LEU A 121 20.65 -11.47 0.85
C LEU A 121 19.64 -12.27 0.01
N ARG A 122 19.63 -12.06 -1.32
CA ARG A 122 18.65 -12.68 -2.22
C ARG A 122 18.66 -14.21 -2.19
N ASP A 123 19.83 -14.81 -2.01
CA ASP A 123 20.00 -16.27 -2.04
C ASP A 123 19.93 -16.92 -0.64
N SER A 124 19.93 -16.11 0.43
CA SER A 124 19.91 -16.57 1.83
C SER A 124 18.56 -16.38 2.53
N VAL A 125 17.58 -15.79 1.84
CA VAL A 125 16.28 -15.40 2.39
C VAL A 125 15.15 -15.84 1.45
N GLU A 126 14.13 -16.47 2.02
CA GLU A 126 12.87 -16.78 1.35
C GLU A 126 11.82 -15.69 1.63
N VAL A 127 10.96 -15.40 0.66
CA VAL A 127 9.90 -14.40 0.82
C VAL A 127 8.54 -15.10 0.92
N GLN A 128 7.83 -14.86 2.02
CA GLN A 128 6.48 -15.34 2.22
C GLN A 128 5.48 -14.20 2.09
N ILE A 129 4.52 -14.34 1.16
CA ILE A 129 3.48 -13.34 0.92
C ILE A 129 2.12 -13.93 1.26
N ASN A 130 1.39 -13.23 2.12
CA ASN A 130 0.01 -13.51 2.48
C ASN A 130 -0.90 -12.35 2.04
N ARG A 131 -2.10 -12.70 1.57
CA ARG A 131 -3.10 -11.73 1.12
C ARG A 131 -4.45 -12.04 1.75
N THR A 132 -5.07 -11.01 2.32
CA THR A 132 -6.41 -11.08 2.90
C THR A 132 -7.32 -10.02 2.31
N VAL A 133 -8.63 -10.22 2.41
CA VAL A 133 -9.65 -9.30 1.88
C VAL A 133 -10.68 -9.03 2.97
N ASP A 134 -10.99 -7.76 3.21
CA ASP A 134 -12.02 -7.36 4.16
C ASP A 134 -13.43 -7.42 3.54
N SER A 135 -14.47 -7.26 4.37
CA SER A 135 -15.86 -7.24 3.93
C SER A 135 -16.21 -6.10 2.96
N LYS A 136 -15.37 -5.05 2.91
CA LYS A 136 -15.49 -3.91 1.99
C LYS A 136 -14.73 -4.13 0.67
N GLY A 137 -14.10 -5.29 0.48
CA GLY A 137 -13.33 -5.63 -0.72
C GLY A 137 -11.98 -4.92 -0.80
N ARG A 138 -11.44 -4.46 0.33
CA ARG A 138 -10.07 -3.94 0.44
C ARG A 138 -9.12 -5.09 0.78
N TYR A 139 -7.91 -4.99 0.27
CA TYR A 139 -6.87 -5.98 0.39
C TYR A 139 -5.85 -5.56 1.45
N THR A 140 -5.36 -6.54 2.20
CA THR A 140 -4.17 -6.39 3.03
C THR A 140 -3.16 -7.42 2.57
N VAL A 141 -1.98 -6.94 2.15
CA VAL A 141 -0.87 -7.77 1.69
C VAL A 141 0.24 -7.69 2.73
N THR A 142 0.63 -8.84 3.24
CA THR A 142 1.67 -8.99 4.26
C THR A 142 2.80 -9.82 3.65
N SER A 143 3.99 -9.24 3.57
CA SER A 143 5.19 -9.88 3.06
C SER A 143 6.20 -10.02 4.18
N SER A 144 6.71 -11.22 4.42
CA SER A 144 7.70 -11.51 5.47
C SER A 144 8.92 -12.20 4.86
N LEU A 145 10.10 -11.87 5.36
CA LEU A 145 11.35 -12.53 4.98
C LEU A 145 11.66 -13.68 5.93
N ILE A 146 12.06 -14.84 5.44
CA ILE A 146 12.44 -16.03 6.22
C ILE A 146 13.91 -16.33 5.94
N SER A 147 14.77 -16.37 6.96
CA SER A 147 16.17 -16.73 6.79
C SER A 147 16.45 -18.11 7.41
N LYS A 148 17.16 -18.97 6.66
CA LYS A 148 17.69 -20.26 7.12
C LYS A 148 19.09 -20.15 7.79
N LYS A 149 19.67 -18.94 7.77
CA LYS A 149 21.00 -18.61 8.31
C LYS A 149 21.00 -17.18 8.82
N SER A 150 20.45 -16.98 10.02
CA SER A 150 20.36 -15.66 10.69
C SER A 150 21.71 -14.95 10.85
N LYS A 151 22.82 -15.71 10.90
CA LYS A 151 24.17 -15.20 11.20
C LYS A 151 24.80 -14.40 10.05
N ASP A 152 24.33 -14.55 8.81
CA ASP A 152 24.91 -13.86 7.64
C ASP A 152 24.17 -12.57 7.26
N LEU A 153 23.15 -12.17 8.03
CA LEU A 153 22.36 -10.95 7.82
C LEU A 153 23.13 -9.72 8.33
N LYS A 154 24.25 -9.40 7.68
CA LYS A 154 24.91 -8.11 7.90
C LYS A 154 24.03 -6.98 7.35
N GLN A 155 24.10 -5.83 8.02
CA GLN A 155 23.36 -4.64 7.69
C GLN A 155 23.80 -4.05 6.35
N GLU A 156 23.21 -4.52 5.25
CA GLU A 156 23.20 -3.78 3.99
C GLU A 156 21.82 -3.85 3.32
N ASN A 157 21.11 -2.72 3.37
CA ASN A 157 20.06 -2.28 2.44
C ASN A 157 18.88 -3.25 2.20
N VAL A 158 18.26 -3.77 3.27
CA VAL A 158 16.93 -4.38 3.14
C VAL A 158 15.87 -3.29 3.07
N HIS A 159 15.22 -3.19 1.93
CA HIS A 159 14.12 -2.24 1.70
C HIS A 159 12.82 -2.96 1.35
N CYS A 160 11.74 -2.60 2.03
CA CYS A 160 10.40 -2.92 1.55
C CYS A 160 9.95 -1.87 0.54
N LEU A 161 9.58 -2.33 -0.65
CA LEU A 161 9.05 -1.51 -1.74
C LEU A 161 7.55 -1.79 -1.88
N VAL A 162 6.73 -0.73 -1.76
CA VAL A 162 5.27 -0.83 -1.92
C VAL A 162 4.81 0.01 -3.09
N SER A 163 4.08 -0.62 -4.02
CA SER A 163 3.55 0.00 -5.23
C SER A 163 2.02 -0.13 -5.28
N HIS A 164 1.32 0.95 -5.64
CA HIS A 164 -0.14 0.98 -5.76
C HIS A 164 -0.61 2.09 -6.71
N PRO A 165 -1.65 1.88 -7.55
CA PRO A 165 -2.12 2.90 -8.50
C PRO A 165 -2.63 4.21 -7.88
N GLY A 166 -3.00 4.20 -6.60
CA GLY A 166 -3.44 5.37 -5.85
C GLY A 166 -2.30 6.15 -5.19
N LEU A 167 -1.06 5.67 -5.27
CA LEU A 167 0.13 6.37 -4.80
C LEU A 167 0.77 7.15 -5.95
N LYS A 168 1.29 8.35 -5.67
CA LYS A 168 2.02 9.16 -6.66
C LYS A 168 3.34 8.49 -7.06
N GLU A 169 4.00 7.89 -6.08
CA GLU A 169 5.31 7.25 -6.22
C GLU A 169 5.35 5.99 -5.37
N LYS A 170 6.30 5.09 -5.67
CA LYS A 170 6.51 3.88 -4.87
C LYS A 170 7.05 4.26 -3.50
N LEU A 171 6.54 3.62 -2.46
CA LEU A 171 7.03 3.82 -1.10
C LEU A 171 8.22 2.89 -0.87
N ASN A 172 9.28 3.41 -0.25
CA ASN A 172 10.49 2.68 0.09
C ASN A 172 10.75 2.82 1.59
N TYR A 173 10.68 1.69 2.30
CA TYR A 173 10.95 1.62 3.73
C TYR A 173 12.24 0.86 3.97
N THR A 174 13.19 1.47 4.68
CA THR A 174 14.41 0.80 5.13
C THR A 174 14.13 0.04 6.42
N LEU A 175 14.59 -1.21 6.50
CA LEU A 175 14.47 -2.03 7.69
C LEU A 175 15.81 -2.13 8.42
N ALA A 176 15.77 -1.91 9.72
CA ALA A 176 16.92 -2.11 10.59
C ALA A 176 16.86 -3.52 11.19
N ILE A 177 17.69 -4.41 10.69
CA ILE A 177 17.79 -5.79 11.18
C ILE A 177 18.61 -5.78 12.47
N HIS A 178 18.01 -6.27 13.56
CA HIS A 178 18.72 -6.43 14.81
C HIS A 178 19.52 -7.74 14.78
N TYR A 179 20.76 -7.69 15.27
CA TYR A 179 21.63 -8.86 15.38
C TYR A 179 22.54 -8.75 16.61
N PRO A 180 22.80 -9.88 17.31
CA PRO A 180 23.69 -9.90 18.46
C PRO A 180 25.16 -9.70 18.04
N PRO A 181 26.05 -9.31 18.98
CA PRO A 181 27.46 -9.14 18.67
C PRO A 181 28.10 -10.45 18.20
N GLN A 182 28.55 -10.48 16.94
CA GLN A 182 29.19 -11.68 16.37
C GLN A 182 30.71 -11.65 16.48
N VAL A 183 31.30 -10.46 16.35
CA VAL A 183 32.75 -10.24 16.45
C VAL A 183 33.00 -9.12 17.44
N ILE A 184 33.95 -9.36 18.35
CA ILE A 184 34.43 -8.39 19.33
C ILE A 184 35.89 -8.10 19.00
N TYR A 185 36.20 -6.83 18.78
CA TYR A 185 37.53 -6.33 18.48
C TYR A 185 38.10 -5.67 19.72
N ILE A 186 39.32 -6.05 20.09
CA ILE A 186 40.10 -5.33 21.08
C ILE A 186 41.29 -4.68 20.37
N SER A 187 41.37 -3.35 20.42
CA SER A 187 42.49 -2.59 19.84
C SER A 187 43.18 -1.76 20.91
N GLN A 188 44.50 -1.58 20.76
CA GLN A 188 45.27 -0.74 21.66
C GLN A 188 45.26 0.70 21.15
N SER A 189 44.67 1.62 21.92
CA SER A 189 44.60 3.07 21.61
C SER A 189 45.79 3.84 22.20
N GLY A 190 46.48 3.25 23.18
CA GLY A 190 47.64 3.86 23.84
C GLY A 190 48.44 2.85 24.68
N PRO A 191 49.56 3.27 25.32
CA PRO A 191 50.44 2.35 26.06
C PRO A 191 49.74 1.56 27.17
N THR A 192 48.61 2.06 27.69
CA THR A 192 47.78 1.40 28.70
C THR A 192 46.28 1.49 28.39
N GLU A 193 45.89 1.82 27.16
CA GLU A 193 44.50 2.04 26.76
C GLU A 193 44.05 0.99 25.73
N PHE A 194 42.95 0.30 26.03
CA PHE A 194 42.35 -0.71 25.17
C PHE A 194 40.91 -0.32 24.83
N HIS A 195 40.56 -0.42 23.56
CA HIS A 195 39.22 -0.22 23.04
C HIS A 195 38.57 -1.58 22.78
N CYS A 196 37.33 -1.79 23.25
CA CYS A 196 36.52 -2.95 22.90
C CYS A 196 35.33 -2.49 22.09
N GLU A 197 35.27 -2.97 20.85
CA GLU A 197 34.19 -2.68 19.92
C GLU A 197 33.53 -3.99 19.52
N ALA A 198 32.20 -4.05 19.53
CA ALA A 198 31.47 -5.22 19.09
C ALA A 198 30.56 -4.86 17.90
N ASP A 199 30.63 -5.66 16.84
CA ASP A 199 29.76 -5.52 15.66
C ASP A 199 28.37 -6.08 16.00
N ALA A 200 27.46 -5.19 16.38
CA ALA A 200 26.08 -5.51 16.77
C ALA A 200 25.12 -4.36 16.45
N TYR A 201 23.84 -4.68 16.23
CA TYR A 201 22.78 -3.69 16.10
C TYR A 201 21.54 -4.07 16.94
N PRO A 202 21.03 -3.17 17.81
CA PRO A 202 21.57 -1.85 18.14
C PRO A 202 22.91 -1.95 18.89
N LYS A 203 23.64 -0.83 18.99
CA LYS A 203 24.95 -0.80 19.67
C LYS A 203 24.83 -1.32 21.11
N PRO A 204 25.77 -2.16 21.59
CA PRO A 204 25.73 -2.65 22.96
C PRO A 204 25.79 -1.50 23.97
N THR A 205 25.02 -1.62 25.05
CA THR A 205 24.94 -0.62 26.13
C THR A 205 25.78 -0.98 27.35
N TYR A 206 26.29 -2.21 27.42
CA TYR A 206 27.05 -2.73 28.55
C TYR A 206 28.22 -3.58 28.07
N PHE A 207 29.39 -3.36 28.68
CA PHE A 207 30.62 -4.11 28.42
C PHE A 207 31.22 -4.55 29.76
N SER A 208 31.67 -5.81 29.85
CA SER A 208 32.35 -6.37 31.01
C SER A 208 33.70 -6.95 30.61
N TRP A 209 34.73 -6.70 31.42
CA TRP A 209 36.08 -7.20 31.19
C TRP A 209 36.48 -8.20 32.27
N SER A 210 37.14 -9.26 31.87
CA SER A 210 37.75 -10.25 32.77
C SER A 210 39.16 -10.57 32.28
N ARG A 211 40.04 -10.91 33.23
CA ARG A 211 41.42 -11.35 32.96
C ARG A 211 41.51 -12.87 32.99
#